data_AF-A0A3G1KNS3-F1
#
_entry.id   AF-A0A3G1KNS3-F1
#
_cell.length_a   1.000
_cell.length_b   1.000
_cell.length_c   1.000
_cell.angle_alpha   90.00
_cell.angle_beta   90.00
_cell.angle_gamma   90.00
#
_symmetry.space_group_name_H-M   'P 1'
#
loop_
_entity.id
_entity.type
_entity.pdbx_description
1 polymer ?
#
loop_
_entity_poly.entity_id
_entity_poly.type
_entity_poly.pdbx_seq_one_letter_code
_entity_poly.pdbx_strand_id
1 'polypeptide(L)'
;MTEPLQVQKIGAAAVELNSGSIREMEARLAEIEAKLKLSQDFFKRVMEKDTDYGIIPGTKKPSLLQPGADKLNSLYGFAKTIVDKMESKDYATGHYDVSVKVRLVHKATGITAGEGEGSACTRESKYRYRWVYEKDLPKSLDKDSLVSKDMEGQYGPFKLYRIENEDLFSQWNTVLKMAIKRAYVGATLASTGLSSIFTYAENELDAWIDGEPGDGQEGQDGQKKQGQAPGQKNQQPRGQNQNQNRSGPGSSNNRGGNANVASEKQIKAIFAIGKSKGLSQEDVKQLALVQVGKEPNNGMSSQEASNLIGFMQSASPEELQDLLRGGEDYSGYDDDNLPEDLFPDQGGNY
;
A
#
# COMPACT_ATOMS: atom_id res chain seq x y z
N MET A 1 67.50 -17.73 -15.14
CA MET A 1 66.88 -18.93 -14.52
C MET A 1 65.57 -18.49 -13.93
N THR A 2 64.49 -18.94 -14.54
CA THR A 2 63.09 -18.66 -14.21
C THR A 2 62.65 -19.57 -13.07
N GLU A 3 62.30 -19.02 -11.92
CA GLU A 3 61.54 -19.75 -10.90
C GLU A 3 60.03 -19.56 -11.14
N PRO A 4 59.23 -20.64 -11.20
CA PRO A 4 57.79 -20.51 -11.35
C PRO A 4 57.10 -20.23 -10.02
N LEU A 5 56.23 -19.21 -10.01
CA LEU A 5 55.25 -18.96 -8.96
C LEU A 5 54.34 -20.19 -8.77
N GLN A 6 54.34 -20.77 -7.57
CA GLN A 6 53.33 -21.74 -7.17
C GLN A 6 51.98 -21.04 -6.97
N VAL A 7 51.02 -21.38 -7.84
CA VAL A 7 49.62 -21.00 -7.69
C VAL A 7 49.01 -21.86 -6.58
N GLN A 8 48.79 -21.26 -5.41
CA GLN A 8 48.04 -21.88 -4.32
C GLN A 8 46.55 -21.89 -4.71
N LYS A 9 46.04 -23.07 -5.07
CA LYS A 9 44.60 -23.28 -5.26
C LYS A 9 43.89 -23.10 -3.92
N ILE A 10 43.14 -22.02 -3.77
CA ILE A 10 42.18 -21.85 -2.68
C ILE A 10 41.00 -22.78 -2.99
N GLY A 11 41.01 -23.97 -2.37
CA GLY A 11 39.88 -24.89 -2.41
C GLY A 11 38.70 -24.29 -1.64
N ALA A 12 37.51 -24.33 -2.24
CA ALA A 12 36.27 -24.09 -1.54
C ALA A 12 36.16 -25.11 -0.39
N ALA A 13 36.20 -24.63 0.85
CA ALA A 13 36.00 -25.47 2.03
C ALA A 13 34.54 -25.93 2.05
N ALA A 14 34.30 -27.18 1.65
CA ALA A 14 33.07 -27.87 1.97
C ALA A 14 33.01 -28.03 3.51
N VAL A 15 32.00 -27.44 4.14
CA VAL A 15 31.76 -27.62 5.57
C VAL A 15 31.36 -29.08 5.78
N GLU A 16 32.20 -29.86 6.46
CA GLU A 16 31.87 -31.24 6.84
C GLU A 16 30.71 -31.25 7.84
N LEU A 17 29.55 -31.76 7.41
CA LEU A 17 28.35 -31.89 8.24
C LEU A 17 28.47 -33.17 9.09
N ASN A 18 28.78 -33.04 10.38
CA ASN A 18 28.72 -34.16 11.34
C ASN A 18 27.25 -34.55 11.62
N SER A 19 26.98 -35.81 11.96
CA SER A 19 25.69 -36.34 12.46
C SER A 19 25.03 -35.48 13.57
N GLY A 20 25.80 -34.87 14.47
CA GLY A 20 25.29 -33.90 15.45
C GLY A 20 24.72 -32.64 14.80
N SER A 21 25.35 -32.15 13.73
CA SER A 21 24.85 -31.03 12.93
C SER A 21 23.60 -31.40 12.12
N ILE A 22 23.46 -32.66 11.67
CA ILE A 22 22.27 -33.11 10.94
C ILE A 22 21.04 -33.11 11.84
N ARG A 23 21.15 -33.65 13.06
CA ARG A 23 20.04 -33.62 14.04
C ARG A 23 19.66 -32.20 14.46
N GLU A 24 20.64 -31.31 14.60
CA GLU A 24 20.37 -29.88 14.85
C GLU A 24 19.66 -29.22 13.66
N MET A 25 20.05 -29.55 12.43
CA MET A 25 19.38 -29.05 11.23
C MET A 25 17.95 -29.58 11.11
N GLU A 26 17.71 -30.86 11.43
CA GLU A 26 16.36 -31.45 11.48
C GLU A 26 15.48 -30.74 12.52
N ALA A 27 16.01 -30.46 13.72
CA ALA A 27 15.29 -29.72 14.74
C ALA A 27 14.97 -28.27 14.31
N ARG A 28 15.93 -27.59 13.65
CA ARG A 28 15.71 -26.25 13.08
C ARG A 28 14.68 -26.27 11.97
N LEU A 29 14.66 -27.29 11.12
CA LEU A 29 13.66 -27.45 10.07
C LEU A 29 12.26 -27.56 10.68
N ALA A 30 12.08 -28.44 11.68
CA ALA A 30 10.81 -28.58 12.38
C ALA A 30 10.36 -27.25 13.04
N GLU A 31 11.29 -26.48 13.61
CA GLU A 31 10.99 -25.15 14.16
C GLU A 31 10.57 -24.15 13.08
N ILE A 32 11.23 -24.16 11.91
CA ILE A 32 10.87 -23.32 10.75
C ILE A 32 9.48 -23.68 10.23
N GLU A 33 9.17 -24.97 10.07
CA GLU A 33 7.85 -25.44 9.65
C GLU A 33 6.76 -25.00 10.62
N ALA A 34 7.00 -25.13 11.93
CA ALA A 34 6.09 -24.66 12.96
C ALA A 34 5.87 -23.14 12.89
N LYS A 35 6.94 -22.36 12.66
CA LYS A 35 6.86 -20.89 12.50
C LYS A 35 6.09 -20.48 11.25
N LEU A 36 6.29 -21.19 10.14
CA LEU A 36 5.56 -20.93 8.89
C LEU A 36 4.06 -21.19 9.08
N LYS A 37 3.71 -22.33 9.70
CA LYS A 37 2.31 -22.64 10.03
C LYS A 37 1.68 -21.61 10.96
N LEU A 38 2.39 -21.20 12.01
CA LEU A 38 1.92 -20.15 12.92
C LEU A 38 1.71 -18.83 12.17
N SER A 39 2.59 -18.50 11.22
CA SER A 39 2.45 -17.30 10.39
C SER A 39 1.22 -17.39 9.49
N GLN A 40 0.97 -18.52 8.82
CA GLN A 40 -0.24 -18.74 8.03
C GLN A 40 -1.51 -18.57 8.88
N ASP A 41 -1.55 -19.22 10.06
CA ASP A 41 -2.66 -19.11 10.99
C ASP A 41 -2.87 -17.66 11.46
N PHE A 42 -1.78 -16.91 11.68
CA PHE A 42 -1.84 -15.51 12.04
C PHE A 42 -2.42 -14.65 10.92
N PHE A 43 -1.99 -14.86 9.67
CA PHE A 43 -2.55 -14.16 8.52
C PHE A 43 -4.06 -14.42 8.39
N LYS A 44 -4.50 -15.68 8.52
CA LYS A 44 -5.92 -16.05 8.44
C LYS A 44 -6.76 -15.43 9.55
N ARG A 45 -6.25 -15.41 10.78
CA ARG A 45 -7.05 -15.14 11.98
C ARG A 45 -6.98 -13.70 12.45
N VAL A 46 -5.91 -12.99 12.11
CA VAL A 46 -5.56 -11.69 12.72
C VAL A 46 -5.29 -10.61 11.68
N MET A 47 -4.76 -10.96 10.51
CA MET A 47 -4.48 -9.97 9.48
C MET A 47 -5.70 -9.75 8.57
N GLU A 48 -5.93 -8.49 8.24
CA GLU A 48 -7.01 -8.02 7.38
C GLU A 48 -6.43 -7.48 6.07
N LYS A 49 -6.94 -7.98 4.95
CA LYS A 49 -6.61 -7.49 3.61
C LYS A 49 -7.02 -6.02 3.47
N ASP A 50 -6.18 -5.26 2.78
CA ASP A 50 -6.25 -3.81 2.55
C ASP A 50 -6.09 -2.91 3.81
N THR A 51 -6.06 -3.49 5.00
CA THR A 51 -5.71 -2.80 6.26
C THR A 51 -4.27 -3.10 6.69
N ASP A 52 -3.94 -4.38 6.80
CA ASP A 52 -2.65 -4.85 7.32
C ASP A 52 -1.66 -5.22 6.21
N TYR A 53 -2.19 -5.68 5.07
CA TYR A 53 -1.46 -5.98 3.86
C TYR A 53 -2.36 -5.77 2.65
N GLY A 54 -1.79 -5.44 1.49
CA GLY A 54 -2.58 -5.26 0.28
C GLY A 54 -1.77 -4.79 -0.90
N ILE A 55 -2.43 -4.56 -2.03
CA ILE A 55 -1.79 -4.03 -3.23
C ILE A 55 -1.77 -2.51 -3.15
N ILE A 56 -0.58 -1.92 -3.24
CA ILE A 56 -0.45 -0.47 -3.38
C ILE A 56 -0.77 -0.12 -4.85
N PRO A 57 -1.59 0.91 -5.12
CA PRO A 57 -1.86 1.32 -6.49
C PRO A 57 -0.57 1.48 -7.32
N GLY A 58 -0.49 0.75 -8.43
CA GLY A 58 0.69 0.73 -9.30
C GLY A 58 1.73 -0.36 -8.98
N THR A 59 1.54 -1.16 -7.93
CA THR A 59 2.32 -2.39 -7.69
C THR A 59 1.55 -3.61 -8.16
N LYS A 60 2.26 -4.61 -8.67
CA LYS A 60 1.66 -5.92 -9.04
C LYS A 60 1.59 -6.88 -7.85
N LYS A 61 2.50 -6.70 -6.89
CA LYS A 61 2.70 -7.57 -5.75
C LYS A 61 2.12 -6.92 -4.50
N PRO A 62 1.58 -7.72 -3.55
CA PRO A 62 1.13 -7.22 -2.27
C PRO A 62 2.29 -6.61 -1.48
N SER A 63 1.96 -5.79 -0.48
CA SER A 63 2.90 -5.18 0.43
C SER A 63 2.39 -5.28 1.86
N LEU A 64 3.31 -5.49 2.80
CA LEU A 64 3.02 -5.34 4.22
C LEU A 64 2.80 -3.86 4.54
N LEU A 65 1.67 -3.56 5.19
CA LEU A 65 1.35 -2.20 5.63
C LEU A 65 1.74 -2.03 7.10
N GLN A 66 1.78 -0.76 7.53
CA GLN A 66 2.18 -0.40 8.89
C GLN A 66 1.35 -1.13 9.98
N PRO A 67 0.00 -1.22 9.88
CA PRO A 67 -0.80 -1.95 10.87
C PRO A 67 -0.42 -3.44 10.95
N GLY A 68 -0.16 -4.08 9.81
CA GLY A 68 0.30 -5.46 9.77
C GLY A 68 1.67 -5.66 10.39
N ALA A 69 2.60 -4.73 10.17
CA ALA A 69 3.90 -4.76 10.83
C ALA A 69 3.79 -4.61 12.36
N ASP A 70 2.87 -3.77 12.84
CA ASP A 70 2.60 -3.62 14.27
C ASP A 70 2.00 -4.91 14.88
N LYS A 71 1.05 -5.54 14.18
CA LYS A 71 0.47 -6.85 14.57
C LYS A 71 1.54 -7.94 14.64
N LEU A 72 2.40 -8.05 13.62
CA LEU A 72 3.51 -9.02 13.61
C LEU A 72 4.50 -8.77 14.74
N ASN A 73 4.97 -7.54 14.93
CA ASN A 73 5.90 -7.25 16.01
C ASN A 73 5.29 -7.47 17.40
N SER A 74 3.97 -7.32 17.54
CA SER A 74 3.26 -7.73 18.75
C SER A 74 3.30 -9.24 18.96
N LEU A 75 3.02 -10.03 17.91
CA LEU A 75 3.07 -11.51 17.97
C LEU A 75 4.47 -12.00 18.38
N TYR A 76 5.51 -11.45 17.78
CA TYR A 76 6.90 -11.86 18.02
C TYR A 76 7.53 -11.20 19.26
N GLY A 77 6.80 -10.35 19.99
CA GLY A 77 7.32 -9.67 21.18
C GLY A 77 8.44 -8.68 20.88
N PHE A 78 8.45 -8.09 19.69
CA PHE A 78 9.47 -7.13 19.26
C PHE A 78 9.13 -5.69 19.67
N ALA A 79 10.15 -4.92 19.97
CA ALA A 79 10.10 -3.48 20.16
C ALA A 79 10.98 -2.80 19.11
N LYS A 80 10.49 -1.71 18.52
CA LYS A 80 11.23 -0.90 17.56
C LYS A 80 12.09 0.15 18.26
N THR A 81 13.30 0.32 17.78
CA THR A 81 14.22 1.40 18.17
C THR A 81 14.79 2.04 16.91
N ILE A 82 14.80 3.36 16.83
CA ILE A 82 15.56 4.07 15.78
C ILE A 82 17.01 4.12 16.25
N VAL A 83 17.90 3.45 15.53
CA VAL A 83 19.31 3.32 15.92
C VAL A 83 20.23 4.24 15.13
N ASP A 84 19.81 4.67 13.95
CA ASP A 84 20.51 5.68 13.17
C ASP A 84 19.51 6.54 12.39
N LYS A 85 19.84 7.83 12.24
CA LYS A 85 19.05 8.80 11.49
C LYS A 85 19.98 9.86 10.92
N MET A 86 20.07 9.89 9.59
CA MET A 86 20.80 10.90 8.83
C MET A 86 19.81 11.84 8.16
N GLU A 87 19.97 13.14 8.38
CA GLU A 87 19.10 14.18 7.82
C GLU A 87 19.92 15.23 7.08
N SER A 88 19.44 15.66 5.91
CA SER A 88 19.92 16.83 5.17
C SER A 88 18.76 17.78 4.93
N LYS A 89 18.88 19.02 5.44
CA LYS A 89 17.85 20.07 5.33
C LYS A 89 18.42 21.27 4.60
N ASP A 90 17.89 21.54 3.42
CA ASP A 90 18.16 22.76 2.68
C ASP A 90 17.02 23.75 2.91
N TYR A 91 17.29 24.74 3.76
CA TYR A 91 16.33 25.79 4.10
C TYR A 91 16.16 26.85 3.00
N ALA A 92 17.04 26.91 2.00
CA ALA A 92 16.88 27.82 0.88
C ALA A 92 15.85 27.28 -0.12
N THR A 93 15.85 25.96 -0.35
CA THR A 93 14.96 25.31 -1.33
C THR A 93 13.78 24.58 -0.70
N GLY A 94 13.77 24.39 0.62
CA GLY A 94 12.83 23.49 1.29
C GLY A 94 13.11 22.01 1.01
N HIS A 95 14.26 21.66 0.41
CA HIS A 95 14.60 20.27 0.18
C HIS A 95 14.96 19.56 1.49
N TYR A 96 14.38 18.38 1.68
CA TYR A 96 14.67 17.51 2.82
C TYR A 96 14.90 16.10 2.33
N ASP A 97 16.00 15.50 2.78
CA ASP A 97 16.40 14.13 2.53
C ASP A 97 16.72 13.47 3.89
N VAL A 98 16.19 12.27 4.11
CA VAL A 98 16.37 11.55 5.35
C VAL A 98 16.50 10.06 5.10
N SER A 99 17.45 9.46 5.81
CA SER A 99 17.63 8.01 5.92
C SER A 99 17.56 7.60 7.38
N VAL A 100 16.82 6.52 7.66
CA VAL A 100 16.57 6.00 9.01
C VAL A 100 16.90 4.52 9.04
N LYS A 101 17.60 4.09 10.09
CA LYS A 101 17.76 2.69 10.46
C LYS A 101 16.93 2.36 11.69
N VAL A 102 16.08 1.36 11.56
CA VAL A 102 15.29 0.79 12.65
C VAL A 102 15.86 -0.57 13.02
N ARG A 103 15.97 -0.82 14.32
CA ARG A 103 16.29 -2.11 14.92
C ARG A 103 15.08 -2.65 15.67
N LEU A 104 14.79 -3.93 15.50
CA LEU A 104 13.82 -4.67 16.28
C LEU A 104 14.54 -5.48 17.35
N VAL A 105 14.08 -5.36 18.58
CA VAL A 105 14.66 -6.03 19.76
C VAL A 105 13.57 -6.84 20.43
N HIS A 106 13.87 -8.10 20.77
CA HIS A 106 12.93 -8.93 21.52
C HIS A 106 12.83 -8.43 22.97
N LYS A 107 11.61 -8.05 23.40
CA LYS A 107 11.37 -7.36 24.67
C LYS A 107 11.86 -8.14 25.90
N ALA A 108 11.71 -9.46 25.89
CA ALA A 108 12.07 -10.28 27.05
C ALA A 108 13.57 -10.59 27.14
N THR A 109 14.27 -10.68 26.01
CA THR A 109 15.67 -11.14 25.97
C THR A 109 16.66 -10.02 25.67
N GLY A 110 16.20 -8.88 25.14
CA GLY A 110 17.07 -7.80 24.68
C GLY A 110 17.87 -8.14 23.40
N ILE A 111 17.67 -9.33 22.83
CA ILE A 111 18.38 -9.76 21.62
C ILE A 111 17.83 -9.00 20.41
N THR A 112 18.74 -8.54 19.56
CA THR A 112 18.37 -7.91 18.28
C THR A 112 17.81 -8.97 17.33
N ALA A 113 16.57 -8.79 16.90
CA ALA A 113 15.88 -9.69 16.00
C ALA A 113 16.13 -9.35 14.52
N GLY A 114 16.34 -8.06 14.21
CA GLY A 114 16.61 -7.62 12.85
C GLY A 114 16.73 -6.11 12.73
N GLU A 115 17.20 -5.66 11.58
CA GLU A 115 17.33 -4.24 11.24
C GLU A 115 16.73 -3.97 9.86
N GLY A 116 16.32 -2.73 9.63
CA GLY A 116 15.80 -2.27 8.36
C GLY A 116 16.14 -0.81 8.13
N GLU A 117 16.44 -0.47 6.89
CA GLU A 117 16.77 0.88 6.45
C GLU A 117 15.65 1.44 5.58
N GLY A 118 15.37 2.72 5.71
CA GLY A 118 14.37 3.41 4.92
C GLY A 118 14.79 4.85 4.67
N SER A 119 14.68 5.27 3.42
CA SER A 119 14.95 6.64 3.01
C SER A 119 13.73 7.28 2.37
N ALA A 120 13.65 8.60 2.44
CA ALA A 120 12.66 9.39 1.72
C ALA A 120 13.18 10.82 1.51
N CYS A 121 12.76 11.47 0.43
CA CYS A 121 13.14 12.86 0.19
C CYS A 121 12.03 13.65 -0.51
N THR A 122 12.03 14.97 -0.34
CA THR A 122 11.04 15.87 -0.98
C THR A 122 11.13 15.90 -2.50
N ARG A 123 12.20 15.34 -3.10
CA ARG A 123 12.35 15.19 -4.55
C ARG A 123 11.60 13.97 -5.11
N GLU A 124 11.02 13.10 -4.28
CA GLU A 124 10.10 12.06 -4.76
C GLU A 124 8.87 12.70 -5.43
N SER A 125 8.40 12.12 -6.54
CA SER A 125 7.34 12.72 -7.38
C SER A 125 6.06 13.09 -6.61
N LYS A 126 5.72 12.35 -5.55
CA LYS A 126 4.52 12.59 -4.73
C LYS A 126 4.61 13.84 -3.83
N TYR A 127 5.82 14.30 -3.52
CA TYR A 127 6.04 15.50 -2.69
C TYR A 127 6.54 16.67 -3.53
N ARG A 128 7.34 16.38 -4.55
CA ARG A 128 7.93 17.37 -5.45
C ARG A 128 6.88 18.05 -6.32
N TYR A 129 5.81 17.34 -6.67
CA TYR A 129 4.80 17.85 -7.58
C TYR A 129 3.42 17.85 -6.93
N ARG A 130 2.60 18.81 -7.37
CA ARG A 130 1.17 18.88 -7.05
C ARG A 130 0.35 19.00 -8.33
N TRP A 131 -0.88 18.51 -8.27
CA TRP A 131 -1.86 18.68 -9.34
C TRP A 131 -2.74 19.88 -9.00
N VAL A 132 -2.86 20.83 -9.93
CA VAL A 132 -3.66 22.06 -9.76
C VAL A 132 -4.63 22.25 -10.91
N TYR A 133 -5.71 22.98 -10.68
CA TYR A 133 -6.64 23.37 -11.73
C TYR A 133 -6.04 24.48 -12.61
N GLU A 134 -6.56 24.66 -13.82
CA GLU A 134 -6.12 25.73 -14.73
C GLU A 134 -6.19 27.12 -14.07
N LYS A 135 -7.23 27.37 -13.28
CA LYS A 135 -7.43 28.63 -12.56
C LYS A 135 -6.36 28.93 -11.51
N ASP A 136 -5.72 27.89 -10.98
CA ASP A 136 -4.73 27.98 -9.90
C ASP A 136 -3.29 27.96 -10.46
N LEU A 137 -3.13 27.88 -11.80
CA LEU A 137 -1.83 27.97 -12.43
C LEU A 137 -1.27 29.40 -12.30
N PRO A 138 0.00 29.55 -11.90
CA PRO A 138 0.71 30.82 -12.02
C PRO A 138 0.65 31.35 -13.45
N LYS A 139 0.23 32.61 -13.61
CA LYS A 139 0.06 33.26 -14.93
C LYS A 139 1.34 33.31 -15.78
N SER A 140 2.51 33.16 -15.15
CA SER A 140 3.81 33.15 -15.81
C SER A 140 4.18 31.80 -16.45
N LEU A 141 3.45 30.73 -16.15
CA LEU A 141 3.73 29.40 -16.68
C LEU A 141 2.97 29.18 -17.99
N ASP A 142 3.68 28.64 -18.98
CA ASP A 142 3.07 28.17 -20.22
C ASP A 142 2.35 26.84 -19.98
N LYS A 143 1.02 26.87 -20.02
CA LYS A 143 0.16 25.72 -19.75
C LYS A 143 0.35 24.58 -20.75
N ASP A 144 0.71 24.88 -22.00
CA ASP A 144 0.82 23.87 -23.05
C ASP A 144 2.10 23.02 -22.89
N SER A 145 3.06 23.51 -22.10
CA SER A 145 4.29 22.81 -21.75
C SER A 145 4.16 21.87 -20.54
N LEU A 146 3.06 21.97 -19.78
CA LEU A 146 2.88 21.23 -18.53
C LEU A 146 2.29 19.84 -18.75
N VAL A 147 2.72 18.88 -17.93
CA VAL A 147 2.06 17.57 -17.85
C VAL A 147 0.65 17.77 -17.32
N SER A 148 -0.36 17.34 -18.08
CA SER A 148 -1.76 17.44 -17.68
C SER A 148 -2.43 16.07 -17.66
N LYS A 149 -3.55 15.98 -16.94
CA LYS A 149 -4.44 14.81 -16.95
C LYS A 149 -5.88 15.28 -17.00
N ASP A 150 -6.67 14.61 -17.83
CA ASP A 150 -8.12 14.81 -17.90
C ASP A 150 -8.79 13.97 -16.82
N MET A 151 -9.75 14.57 -16.13
CA MET A 151 -10.49 13.98 -15.02
C MET A 151 -11.98 14.18 -15.29
N GLU A 152 -12.79 13.20 -14.92
CA GLU A 152 -14.24 13.34 -14.90
C GLU A 152 -14.70 13.83 -13.53
N GLY A 153 -15.51 14.88 -13.51
CA GLY A 153 -16.13 15.40 -12.30
C GLY A 153 -17.64 15.45 -12.42
N GLN A 154 -18.30 15.74 -11.29
CA GLN A 154 -19.77 15.88 -11.22
C GLN A 154 -20.31 16.93 -12.22
N TYR A 155 -19.53 17.96 -12.53
CA TYR A 155 -19.92 19.07 -13.42
C TYR A 155 -19.35 18.93 -14.84
N GLY A 156 -18.87 17.74 -15.21
CA GLY A 156 -18.25 17.47 -16.49
C GLY A 156 -16.73 17.30 -16.41
N PRO A 157 -16.07 17.09 -17.56
CA PRO A 157 -14.64 16.86 -17.63
C PRO A 157 -13.86 18.13 -17.27
N PHE A 158 -12.80 17.97 -16.49
CA PHE A 158 -11.87 19.04 -16.15
C PHE A 158 -10.43 18.54 -16.28
N LYS A 159 -9.50 19.48 -16.48
CA LYS A 159 -8.08 19.18 -16.65
C LYS A 159 -7.29 19.64 -15.43
N LEU A 160 -6.39 18.78 -14.96
CA LEU A 160 -5.41 19.11 -13.92
C LEU A 160 -4.02 19.20 -14.54
N TYR A 161 -3.21 20.12 -14.04
CA TYR A 161 -1.84 20.35 -14.48
C TYR A 161 -0.87 20.06 -13.35
N ARG A 162 0.24 19.41 -13.68
CA ARG A 162 1.29 19.05 -12.72
C ARG A 162 2.34 20.15 -12.68
N ILE A 163 2.48 20.78 -11.52
CA ILE A 163 3.50 21.81 -11.26
C ILE A 163 4.40 21.40 -10.10
N GLU A 164 5.57 22.04 -10.00
CA GLU A 164 6.41 21.88 -8.81
C GLU A 164 5.68 22.38 -7.56
N ASN A 165 5.89 21.69 -6.45
CA ASN A 165 5.34 22.05 -5.16
C ASN A 165 6.21 23.16 -4.55
N GLU A 166 5.61 24.34 -4.39
CA GLU A 166 6.24 25.50 -3.80
C GLU A 166 6.42 25.37 -2.28
N ASP A 167 5.59 24.54 -1.62
CA ASP A 167 5.63 24.32 -0.18
C ASP A 167 6.18 22.92 0.16
N LEU A 168 7.49 22.77 -0.02
CA LEU A 168 8.19 21.55 0.37
C LEU A 168 8.36 21.42 1.89
N PHE A 169 8.36 22.54 2.64
CA PHE A 169 8.51 22.52 4.10
C PHE A 169 7.38 21.75 4.78
N SER A 170 6.14 21.96 4.33
CA SER A 170 4.98 21.20 4.82
C SER A 170 5.09 19.69 4.58
N GLN A 171 5.96 19.24 3.67
CA GLN A 171 6.18 17.82 3.39
C GLN A 171 7.24 17.17 4.28
N TRP A 172 8.04 17.93 5.04
CA TRP A 172 9.17 17.38 5.79
C TRP A 172 8.76 16.29 6.78
N ASN A 173 7.69 16.51 7.54
CA ASN A 173 7.20 15.52 8.49
C ASN A 173 6.67 14.26 7.78
N THR A 174 5.96 14.43 6.66
CA THR A 174 5.46 13.31 5.86
C THR A 174 6.61 12.47 5.30
N VAL A 175 7.67 13.13 4.80
CA VAL A 175 8.90 12.50 4.33
C VAL A 175 9.59 11.73 5.46
N LEU A 176 9.76 12.33 6.64
CA LEU A 176 10.35 11.68 7.82
C LEU A 176 9.55 10.43 8.25
N LYS A 177 8.22 10.57 8.42
CA LYS A 177 7.34 9.45 8.78
C LYS A 177 7.40 8.34 7.74
N MET A 178 7.55 8.69 6.47
CA MET A 178 7.68 7.71 5.39
C MET A 178 9.00 6.96 5.40
N ALA A 179 10.13 7.62 5.68
CA ALA A 179 11.41 6.95 5.87
C ALA A 179 11.36 5.97 7.05
N ILE A 180 10.81 6.40 8.20
CA ILE A 180 10.63 5.55 9.39
C ILE A 180 9.73 4.35 9.07
N LYS A 181 8.60 4.56 8.41
CA LYS A 181 7.68 3.47 8.02
C LYS A 181 8.37 2.44 7.12
N ARG A 182 9.12 2.89 6.11
CA ARG A 182 9.88 2.02 5.20
C ARG A 182 10.92 1.19 5.97
N ALA A 183 11.68 1.83 6.85
CA ALA A 183 12.67 1.17 7.69
C ALA A 183 12.03 0.13 8.63
N TYR A 184 10.92 0.48 9.26
CA TYR A 184 10.22 -0.39 10.20
C TYR A 184 9.58 -1.62 9.52
N VAL A 185 8.91 -1.43 8.39
CA VAL A 185 8.34 -2.54 7.60
C VAL A 185 9.46 -3.46 7.11
N GLY A 186 10.56 -2.88 6.60
CA GLY A 186 11.74 -3.65 6.18
C GLY A 186 12.35 -4.47 7.32
N ALA A 187 12.54 -3.87 8.51
CA ALA A 187 13.05 -4.57 9.69
C ALA A 187 12.12 -5.72 10.11
N THR A 188 10.80 -5.49 10.04
CA THR A 188 9.79 -6.48 10.40
C THR A 188 9.90 -7.70 9.50
N LEU A 189 9.87 -7.51 8.17
CA LEU A 189 9.99 -8.59 7.20
C LEU A 189 11.30 -9.37 7.34
N ALA A 190 12.41 -8.67 7.57
CA ALA A 190 13.71 -9.30 7.80
C ALA A 190 13.74 -10.14 9.09
N SER A 191 13.12 -9.65 10.16
CA SER A 191 13.11 -10.33 11.47
C SER A 191 12.14 -11.51 11.56
N THR A 192 11.02 -11.48 10.83
CA THR A 192 9.99 -12.53 10.86
C THR A 192 10.20 -13.60 9.79
N GLY A 193 11.13 -13.40 8.85
CA GLY A 193 11.35 -14.32 7.73
C GLY A 193 10.24 -14.29 6.67
N LEU A 194 9.36 -13.28 6.72
CA LEU A 194 8.21 -13.15 5.83
C LEU A 194 8.48 -12.32 4.56
N SER A 195 9.73 -11.92 4.31
CA SER A 195 10.06 -11.16 3.10
C SER A 195 9.65 -11.89 1.80
N SER A 196 9.79 -13.21 1.76
CA SER A 196 9.48 -14.02 0.57
C SER A 196 7.98 -14.03 0.24
N ILE A 197 7.10 -14.03 1.23
CA ILE A 197 5.64 -14.13 0.99
C ILE A 197 5.09 -12.88 0.29
N PHE A 198 5.68 -11.71 0.53
CA PHE A 198 5.31 -10.46 -0.14
C PHE A 198 5.94 -10.31 -1.54
N THR A 199 6.62 -11.35 -2.03
CA THR A 199 7.10 -11.42 -3.42
C THR A 199 6.11 -12.13 -4.35
N TYR A 200 5.12 -12.82 -3.80
CA TYR A 200 4.08 -13.51 -4.55
C TYR A 200 3.08 -12.54 -5.18
N ALA A 201 2.39 -12.98 -6.23
CA ALA A 201 1.19 -12.31 -6.71
C ALA A 201 0.05 -12.49 -5.69
N GLU A 202 -1.03 -11.73 -5.84
CA GLU A 202 -2.14 -11.74 -4.88
C GLU A 202 -2.81 -13.10 -4.74
N ASN A 203 -3.11 -13.76 -5.85
CA ASN A 203 -3.73 -15.09 -5.88
C ASN A 203 -2.82 -16.16 -5.24
N GLU A 204 -1.51 -16.04 -5.43
CA GLU A 204 -0.50 -16.93 -4.85
C GLU A 204 -0.37 -16.69 -3.34
N LEU A 205 -0.42 -15.44 -2.90
CA LEU A 205 -0.43 -15.09 -1.48
C LEU A 205 -1.70 -15.64 -0.82
N ASP A 206 -2.87 -15.49 -1.43
CA ASP A 206 -4.13 -16.01 -0.91
C ASP A 206 -4.06 -17.56 -0.81
N ALA A 207 -3.52 -18.25 -1.82
CA ALA A 207 -3.31 -19.70 -1.75
C ALA A 207 -2.32 -20.11 -0.65
N TRP A 208 -1.21 -19.37 -0.49
CA TRP A 208 -0.24 -19.60 0.60
C TRP A 208 -0.86 -19.38 1.97
N ILE A 209 -1.68 -18.33 2.12
CA ILE A 209 -2.43 -18.06 3.34
C ILE A 209 -3.30 -19.27 3.62
N ASP A 210 -4.09 -19.74 2.65
CA ASP A 210 -5.01 -20.87 2.78
C ASP A 210 -4.32 -22.21 3.07
N GLY A 211 -3.00 -22.31 2.87
CA GLY A 211 -2.23 -23.54 3.08
C GLY A 211 -2.40 -24.53 1.94
N GLU A 212 -2.88 -24.06 0.79
CA GLU A 212 -2.88 -24.82 -0.45
C GLU A 212 -1.44 -24.98 -0.94
N PRO A 213 -1.07 -26.15 -1.51
CA PRO A 213 0.24 -26.33 -2.10
C PRO A 213 0.38 -25.36 -3.28
N GLY A 214 1.06 -24.24 -3.05
CA GLY A 214 1.41 -23.29 -4.10
C GLY A 214 2.20 -24.01 -5.17
N ASP A 215 1.81 -23.81 -6.43
CA ASP A 215 2.59 -24.15 -7.60
C ASP A 215 3.86 -23.29 -7.57
N GLY A 216 4.85 -23.75 -6.82
CA GLY A 216 6.14 -23.09 -6.63
C GLY A 216 6.86 -22.92 -7.96
N GLN A 217 6.55 -21.84 -8.68
CA GLN A 217 7.50 -21.28 -9.62
C GLN A 217 8.48 -20.45 -8.79
N GLU A 218 9.65 -21.05 -8.57
CA GLU A 218 10.84 -20.34 -8.12
C GLU A 218 10.96 -19.04 -8.92
N GLY A 219 10.92 -17.91 -8.22
CA GLY A 219 11.13 -16.59 -8.80
C GLY A 219 12.55 -16.45 -9.34
N GLN A 220 12.80 -16.97 -10.54
CA GLN A 220 13.92 -16.54 -11.36
C GLN A 220 13.52 -15.29 -12.13
N ASP A 221 13.55 -14.14 -11.45
CA ASP A 221 13.74 -12.87 -12.15
C ASP A 221 15.07 -12.28 -11.70
N GLY A 222 16.05 -12.49 -12.58
CA GLY A 222 17.46 -12.20 -12.37
C GLY A 222 17.74 -10.76 -11.98
N GLN A 223 18.58 -10.66 -10.95
CA GLN A 223 19.50 -9.56 -10.69
C GLN A 223 20.05 -8.96 -12.01
N LYS A 224 19.56 -7.78 -12.41
CA LYS A 224 20.33 -6.93 -13.32
C LYS A 224 21.37 -6.19 -12.48
N LYS A 225 22.59 -6.73 -12.52
CA LYS A 225 23.82 -6.11 -12.02
C LYS A 225 23.95 -4.67 -12.55
N GLN A 226 24.20 -3.76 -11.63
CA GLN A 226 24.80 -2.45 -11.91
C GLN A 226 26.21 -2.64 -12.50
N GLY A 227 26.53 -1.90 -13.55
CA GLY A 227 27.87 -1.88 -14.13
C GLY A 227 27.98 -1.09 -15.44
N GLN A 228 28.25 0.21 -15.30
CA GLN A 228 28.98 1.10 -16.24
C GLN A 228 28.37 1.55 -17.58
N ALA A 229 28.51 2.85 -17.83
CA ALA A 229 28.38 3.55 -19.12
C ALA A 229 29.74 4.21 -19.46
N PRO A 230 29.96 4.82 -20.65
CA PRO A 230 29.57 4.46 -22.02
C PRO A 230 30.78 4.47 -23.01
N GLY A 231 30.67 3.80 -24.16
CA GLY A 231 31.65 3.83 -25.26
C GLY A 231 31.01 4.07 -26.63
N GLN A 232 31.64 4.91 -27.46
CA GLN A 232 31.13 5.58 -28.66
C GLN A 232 31.13 4.79 -29.98
N LYS A 233 30.18 5.18 -30.87
CA LYS A 233 30.18 5.27 -32.36
C LYS A 233 30.40 3.99 -33.20
N ASN A 234 29.47 3.69 -34.12
CA ASN A 234 29.48 4.21 -35.51
C ASN A 234 28.26 3.78 -36.38
N GLN A 235 27.68 4.78 -37.06
CA GLN A 235 27.17 4.87 -38.44
C GLN A 235 26.28 3.78 -39.14
N GLN A 236 25.17 4.32 -39.66
CA GLN A 236 24.13 3.90 -40.65
C GLN A 236 24.65 3.40 -42.03
N PRO A 237 23.82 2.93 -43.03
CA PRO A 237 22.45 3.41 -43.37
C PRO A 237 21.38 2.45 -43.97
N ARG A 238 20.13 2.94 -43.87
CA ARG A 238 18.91 2.84 -44.73
C ARG A 238 18.64 1.62 -45.64
N GLY A 239 17.40 1.12 -45.53
CA GLY A 239 16.66 0.44 -46.62
C GLY A 239 15.14 0.50 -46.41
N GLN A 240 14.41 0.98 -47.43
CA GLN A 240 12.94 1.11 -47.53
C GLN A 240 12.25 -0.27 -47.68
N ASN A 241 11.00 -0.47 -47.20
CA ASN A 241 9.80 -0.57 -48.05
C ASN A 241 8.53 -1.11 -47.34
N GLN A 242 7.41 -0.43 -47.67
CA GLN A 242 6.08 -0.94 -48.05
C GLN A 242 5.36 -2.02 -47.23
N ASN A 243 4.36 -1.53 -46.49
CA ASN A 243 2.92 -1.85 -46.59
C ASN A 243 2.49 -3.10 -47.41
N GLN A 244 1.83 -4.07 -46.75
CA GLN A 244 0.72 -4.82 -47.37
C GLN A 244 -0.16 -5.53 -46.34
N ASN A 245 -1.46 -5.23 -46.45
CA ASN A 245 -2.59 -5.91 -45.82
C ASN A 245 -2.60 -7.42 -46.06
N ARG A 246 -3.00 -8.19 -45.03
CA ARG A 246 -3.76 -9.42 -45.22
C ARG A 246 -4.75 -9.64 -44.08
N SER A 247 -6.02 -9.55 -44.43
CA SER A 247 -7.19 -9.86 -43.61
C SER A 247 -7.39 -11.38 -43.48
N GLY A 248 -7.87 -11.83 -42.32
CA GLY A 248 -8.37 -13.19 -42.04
C GLY A 248 -8.89 -13.27 -40.59
N PRO A 249 -9.96 -14.02 -40.29
CA PRO A 249 -11.11 -13.51 -39.54
C PRO A 249 -10.99 -13.65 -38.01
N GLY A 250 -11.22 -12.54 -37.31
CA GLY A 250 -11.32 -12.49 -35.85
C GLY A 250 -12.73 -12.83 -35.39
N SER A 251 -12.85 -13.95 -34.68
CA SER A 251 -14.03 -14.33 -33.93
C SER A 251 -14.19 -13.45 -32.69
N SER A 252 -15.45 -13.10 -32.41
CA SER A 252 -15.93 -12.30 -31.28
C SER A 252 -15.37 -12.74 -29.93
N ASN A 253 -14.89 -11.80 -29.11
CA ASN A 253 -15.50 -11.59 -27.80
C ASN A 253 -15.17 -10.22 -27.19
N ASN A 254 -16.26 -9.49 -27.03
CA ASN A 254 -16.42 -8.24 -26.32
C ASN A 254 -16.18 -8.45 -24.81
N ARG A 255 -15.31 -7.65 -24.18
CA ARG A 255 -15.29 -7.35 -22.73
C ARG A 255 -14.29 -6.23 -22.43
N GLY A 256 -14.59 -5.04 -22.95
CA GLY A 256 -14.09 -3.80 -22.37
C GLY A 256 -14.98 -3.42 -21.18
N GLY A 257 -14.61 -3.85 -19.97
CA GLY A 257 -15.26 -3.41 -18.74
C GLY A 257 -14.74 -2.03 -18.35
N ASN A 258 -15.62 -1.04 -18.36
CA ASN A 258 -15.34 0.35 -18.04
C ASN A 258 -14.80 0.44 -16.58
N ALA A 259 -13.54 0.83 -16.41
CA ALA A 259 -12.80 0.73 -15.13
C ALA A 259 -13.30 1.67 -14.00
N ASN A 260 -14.43 2.35 -14.20
CA ASN A 260 -14.93 3.39 -13.31
C ASN A 260 -16.34 3.11 -12.73
N VAL A 261 -17.01 2.02 -13.13
CA VAL A 261 -18.35 1.64 -12.65
C VAL A 261 -18.25 0.48 -11.66
N ALA A 262 -19.11 0.46 -10.64
CA ALA A 262 -19.15 -0.60 -9.64
C ALA A 262 -19.33 -1.97 -10.31
N SER A 263 -18.48 -2.93 -9.93
CA SER A 263 -18.57 -4.28 -10.47
C SER A 263 -19.82 -4.98 -9.97
N GLU A 264 -20.35 -5.91 -10.76
CA GLU A 264 -21.51 -6.74 -10.38
C GLU A 264 -21.29 -7.47 -9.05
N LYS A 265 -20.03 -7.82 -8.73
CA LYS A 265 -19.64 -8.42 -7.44
C LYS A 265 -19.83 -7.46 -6.26
N GLN A 266 -19.42 -6.19 -6.40
CA GLN A 266 -19.57 -5.18 -5.35
C GLN A 266 -21.04 -4.85 -5.12
N ILE A 267 -21.83 -4.72 -6.18
CA ILE A 267 -23.27 -4.48 -6.09
C ILE A 267 -23.96 -5.64 -5.35
N LYS A 268 -23.62 -6.89 -5.69
CA LYS A 268 -24.13 -8.08 -4.96
C LYS A 268 -23.70 -8.09 -3.49
N ALA A 269 -22.48 -7.67 -3.18
CA ALA A 269 -21.99 -7.59 -1.81
C ALA A 269 -22.77 -6.58 -0.97
N ILE A 270 -23.09 -5.39 -1.51
CA ILE A 270 -23.90 -4.36 -0.85
C ILE A 270 -25.26 -4.93 -0.41
N PHE A 271 -25.99 -5.58 -1.33
CA PHE A 271 -27.29 -6.19 -1.01
C PHE A 271 -27.18 -7.40 -0.08
N ALA A 272 -26.10 -8.19 -0.18
CA ALA A 272 -25.88 -9.34 0.71
C ALA A 272 -25.61 -8.90 2.15
N ILE A 273 -24.80 -7.83 2.35
CA ILE A 273 -24.50 -7.26 3.66
C ILE A 273 -25.75 -6.60 4.26
N GLY A 274 -26.52 -5.86 3.45
CA GLY A 274 -27.79 -5.29 3.92
C GLY A 274 -28.75 -6.37 4.41
N LYS A 275 -28.91 -7.45 3.63
CA LYS A 275 -29.76 -8.58 4.02
C LYS A 275 -29.27 -9.28 5.29
N SER A 276 -27.96 -9.46 5.49
CA SER A 276 -27.43 -10.07 6.71
C SER A 276 -27.60 -9.19 7.95
N LYS A 277 -27.73 -7.87 7.77
CA LYS A 277 -28.06 -6.90 8.82
C LYS A 277 -29.56 -6.61 8.95
N GLY A 278 -30.41 -7.39 8.31
CA GLY A 278 -31.87 -7.30 8.44
C GLY A 278 -32.53 -6.17 7.64
N LEU A 279 -31.81 -5.54 6.71
CA LEU A 279 -32.34 -4.49 5.84
C LEU A 279 -33.04 -5.08 4.61
N SER A 280 -34.15 -4.47 4.19
CA SER A 280 -34.81 -4.80 2.92
C SER A 280 -34.00 -4.29 1.73
N GLN A 281 -34.33 -4.72 0.51
CA GLN A 281 -33.67 -4.18 -0.69
C GLN A 281 -33.93 -2.69 -0.87
N GLU A 282 -35.06 -2.17 -0.38
CA GLU A 282 -35.38 -0.75 -0.46
C GLU A 282 -34.57 0.04 0.56
N ASP A 283 -34.44 -0.46 1.78
CA ASP A 283 -33.60 0.13 2.82
C ASP A 283 -32.14 0.26 2.39
N VAL A 284 -31.61 -0.75 1.69
CA VAL A 284 -30.24 -0.71 1.15
C VAL A 284 -30.07 0.35 0.07
N LYS A 285 -31.09 0.58 -0.76
CA LYS A 285 -31.06 1.65 -1.77
C LYS A 285 -31.16 3.02 -1.11
N GLN A 286 -32.04 3.19 -0.14
CA GLN A 286 -32.17 4.43 0.62
C GLN A 286 -30.88 4.74 1.39
N LEU A 287 -30.26 3.75 2.02
CA LEU A 287 -28.98 3.90 2.68
C LEU A 287 -27.86 4.29 1.70
N ALA A 288 -27.83 3.68 0.51
CA ALA A 288 -26.88 4.04 -0.54
C ALA A 288 -27.10 5.47 -1.06
N LEU A 289 -28.35 5.90 -1.18
CA LEU A 289 -28.72 7.29 -1.52
C LEU A 289 -28.27 8.26 -0.42
N VAL A 290 -28.49 7.94 0.85
CA VAL A 290 -28.09 8.80 1.98
C VAL A 290 -26.56 8.91 2.07
N GLN A 291 -25.85 7.79 1.90
CA GLN A 291 -24.40 7.74 2.15
C GLN A 291 -23.54 8.14 0.94
N VAL A 292 -24.02 7.87 -0.28
CA VAL A 292 -23.25 8.02 -1.53
C VAL A 292 -23.98 8.91 -2.55
N GLY A 293 -25.27 9.21 -2.34
CA GLY A 293 -26.07 10.01 -3.28
C GLY A 293 -26.50 9.24 -4.53
N LYS A 294 -26.24 7.92 -4.60
CA LYS A 294 -26.51 7.09 -5.78
C LYS A 294 -27.00 5.70 -5.38
N GLU A 295 -27.91 5.13 -6.16
CA GLU A 295 -28.33 3.75 -5.95
C GLU A 295 -27.23 2.76 -6.39
N PRO A 296 -27.14 1.58 -5.74
CA PRO A 296 -26.12 0.57 -6.08
C PRO A 296 -26.20 0.10 -7.54
N ASN A 297 -27.40 0.08 -8.12
CA ASN A 297 -27.64 -0.38 -9.49
C ASN A 297 -27.56 0.75 -10.53
N ASN A 298 -27.33 2.01 -10.12
CA ASN A 298 -27.40 3.15 -11.02
C ASN A 298 -26.27 4.17 -10.77
N GLY A 299 -25.26 4.16 -11.64
CA GLY A 299 -24.23 5.20 -11.68
C GLY A 299 -23.21 5.18 -10.53
N MET A 300 -23.24 4.17 -9.66
CA MET A 300 -22.26 3.96 -8.59
C MET A 300 -20.91 3.51 -9.16
N SER A 301 -19.83 4.17 -8.76
CA SER A 301 -18.45 3.81 -9.11
C SER A 301 -17.90 2.70 -8.22
N SER A 302 -16.82 2.05 -8.65
CA SER A 302 -16.17 0.99 -7.87
C SER A 302 -15.68 1.48 -6.50
N GLN A 303 -15.13 2.70 -6.42
CA GLN A 303 -14.67 3.27 -5.15
C GLN A 303 -15.83 3.60 -4.21
N GLU A 304 -16.91 4.18 -4.75
CA GLU A 304 -18.13 4.48 -3.99
C GLU A 304 -18.76 3.21 -3.43
N ALA A 305 -18.80 2.13 -4.23
CA ALA A 305 -19.29 0.84 -3.78
C ALA A 305 -18.42 0.23 -2.66
N SER A 306 -17.09 0.31 -2.78
CA SER A 306 -16.18 -0.16 -1.73
C SER A 306 -16.32 0.65 -0.43
N ASN A 307 -16.50 1.97 -0.53
CA ASN A 307 -16.72 2.83 0.63
C ASN A 307 -18.05 2.50 1.33
N LEU A 308 -19.13 2.28 0.57
CA LEU A 308 -20.43 1.88 1.11
C LEU A 308 -20.38 0.50 1.78
N ILE A 309 -19.67 -0.46 1.19
CA ILE A 309 -19.44 -1.78 1.77
C ILE A 309 -18.73 -1.65 3.12
N GLY A 310 -17.64 -0.87 3.18
CA GLY A 310 -16.89 -0.66 4.42
C GLY A 310 -17.73 0.03 5.51
N PHE A 311 -18.55 1.02 5.14
CA PHE A 311 -19.49 1.66 6.05
C PHE A 311 -20.54 0.67 6.58
N MET A 312 -21.19 -0.09 5.70
CA MET A 312 -22.20 -1.07 6.11
C MET A 312 -21.62 -2.20 6.96
N GLN A 313 -20.35 -2.56 6.78
CA GLN A 313 -19.67 -3.56 7.60
C GLN A 313 -19.37 -3.04 9.01
N SER A 314 -18.90 -1.78 9.11
CA SER A 314 -18.51 -1.15 10.38
C SER A 314 -19.68 -0.65 11.23
N ALA A 315 -20.79 -0.21 10.62
CA ALA A 315 -21.96 0.26 11.33
C ALA A 315 -22.79 -0.88 11.94
N SER A 316 -23.34 -0.68 13.14
CA SER A 316 -24.25 -1.63 13.78
C SER A 316 -25.60 -1.69 13.04
N PRO A 317 -26.38 -2.79 13.13
CA PRO A 317 -27.72 -2.85 12.55
C PRO A 317 -28.65 -1.74 13.07
N GLU A 318 -28.47 -1.31 14.31
CA GLU A 318 -29.24 -0.24 14.96
C GLU A 318 -28.86 1.13 14.37
N GLU A 319 -27.57 1.42 14.19
CA GLU A 319 -27.09 2.65 13.56
C GLU A 319 -27.57 2.78 12.11
N LEU A 320 -27.58 1.67 11.36
CA LEU A 320 -28.08 1.64 10.00
C LEU A 320 -29.60 1.87 9.93
N GLN A 321 -30.35 1.38 10.92
CA GLN A 321 -31.79 1.61 11.02
C GLN A 321 -32.12 3.04 11.48
N ASP A 322 -31.33 3.62 12.39
CA ASP A 322 -31.49 5.00 12.83
C ASP A 322 -31.20 6.00 11.71
N LEU A 323 -30.19 5.73 10.87
CA LEU A 323 -29.93 6.53 9.66
C LEU A 323 -31.10 6.50 8.66
N LEU A 324 -31.84 5.39 8.60
CA LEU A 324 -33.02 5.26 7.74
C LEU A 324 -34.27 5.90 8.37
N ARG A 325 -34.35 5.96 9.70
CA ARG A 325 -35.42 6.63 10.46
C ARG A 325 -35.25 8.15 10.54
N GLY A 326 -34.02 8.67 10.41
CA GLY A 326 -33.71 10.10 10.44
C GLY A 326 -34.32 10.94 9.29
N GLY A 327 -35.15 10.34 8.43
CA GLY A 327 -35.97 11.01 7.43
C GLY A 327 -37.39 11.36 7.87
N GLU A 328 -37.84 10.95 9.06
CA GLU A 328 -39.15 11.34 9.62
C GLU A 328 -38.98 12.20 10.90
N ASP A 329 -39.48 13.42 10.82
CA ASP A 329 -39.72 14.39 11.89
C ASP A 329 -38.57 14.82 12.83
N TYR A 330 -37.86 15.88 12.41
CA TYR A 330 -37.35 16.90 13.34
C TYR A 330 -38.28 18.13 13.30
N SER A 331 -39.46 17.99 13.87
CA SER A 331 -40.33 19.11 14.25
C SER A 331 -40.73 18.94 15.73
N GLY A 332 -39.78 19.15 16.65
CA GLY A 332 -40.08 18.94 18.07
C GLY A 332 -38.94 19.09 19.07
N TYR A 333 -38.00 20.00 18.84
CA TYR A 333 -37.15 20.51 19.91
C TYR A 333 -37.53 21.97 20.16
N ASP A 334 -38.33 22.19 21.20
CA ASP A 334 -38.54 23.50 21.81
C ASP A 334 -37.21 23.96 22.43
N ASP A 335 -36.73 25.12 21.99
CA ASP A 335 -35.45 25.76 22.32
C ASP A 335 -35.38 26.35 23.76
N ASP A 336 -36.33 25.99 24.63
CA ASP A 336 -36.57 26.69 25.90
C ASP A 336 -36.13 25.91 27.16
N ASN A 337 -35.33 24.83 27.04
CA ASN A 337 -34.90 24.09 28.23
C ASN A 337 -33.48 23.50 28.15
N LEU A 338 -32.50 24.37 27.89
CA LEU A 338 -31.09 24.08 28.17
C LEU A 338 -30.79 24.34 29.66
N PRO A 339 -30.19 23.39 30.41
CA PRO A 339 -29.71 23.63 31.76
C PRO A 339 -28.58 24.68 31.74
N GLU A 340 -28.73 25.77 32.51
CA GLU A 340 -27.82 26.92 32.56
C GLU A 340 -26.42 26.64 33.19
N ASP A 341 -26.12 25.42 33.63
CA ASP A 341 -24.97 25.15 34.51
C ASP A 341 -23.75 24.51 33.84
N LEU A 342 -23.39 24.91 32.61
CA LEU A 342 -22.22 24.35 31.90
C LEU A 342 -21.09 25.33 31.58
N PHE A 343 -21.07 26.50 32.21
CA PHE A 343 -19.91 27.40 32.19
C PHE A 343 -19.52 27.82 33.61
N PRO A 344 -18.45 27.25 34.20
CA PRO A 344 -17.91 27.78 35.43
C PRO A 344 -17.29 29.16 35.16
N ASP A 345 -17.83 30.13 35.88
CA ASP A 345 -17.36 31.50 36.02
C ASP A 345 -15.83 31.57 36.20
N GLN A 346 -15.13 32.20 35.26
CA GLN A 346 -13.77 32.70 35.48
C GLN A 346 -13.75 34.22 35.33
N GLY A 347 -14.45 34.89 36.22
CA GLY A 347 -14.11 36.24 36.64
C GLY A 347 -12.96 36.23 37.67
N GLY A 348 -11.87 36.96 37.37
CA GLY A 348 -11.08 37.61 38.42
C GLY A 348 -9.56 37.65 38.26
N ASN A 349 -9.08 38.83 37.82
CA ASN A 349 -7.85 39.55 38.23
C ASN A 349 -6.49 38.83 38.17
N TYR A 350 -5.63 39.19 37.21
CA TYR A 350 -4.71 40.34 37.24
C TYR A 350 -4.03 40.53 35.89
#